data_AF-A0A2S2NSK5-F1
#
_entry.id   AF-A0A2S2NSK5-F1
#
_cell.length_a   1.000
_cell.length_b   1.000
_cell.length_c   1.000
_cell.angle_alpha   90.00
_cell.angle_beta   90.00
_cell.angle_gamma   90.00
#
_symmetry.space_group_name_H-M   'P 1'
#
loop_
_entity.id
_entity.type
_entity.pdbx_description
1 polymer ?
#
loop_
_entity_poly.entity_id
_entity_poly.type
_entity_poly.pdbx_seq_one_letter_code
_entity_poly.pdbx_strand_id
1 'polypeptide(L)'
;MRNTGNLLKWTQNSNNKSAKGGGENRNWIHPPEALQKGHIAYIVKFLGNVDVDQPKGFKVIKESIQKLKFNQQVRKAEGSKVPKVELTISVEGVALQDPKTKVIMHQYPLHRISYCADDKVDKQFFSFIVKDSNESERHTCFVFMSDKLAEEITLSIGQAFDLAYKRFLDMEVQRKVMVLQQRVKELENENSVLRQRLSDALSGKIDVEQYMRQNGISDMMQVNVNNGNSSTLINLTNGNSSPQPSTAPPVPPRSVNNNGDHISSTPNET
;
A
#
# COMPACT_ATOMS: atom_id res chain seq x y z
N MET A 1 -32.63 12.62 50.44
CA MET A 1 -31.85 12.38 49.21
C MET A 1 -32.03 13.61 48.31
N ARG A 2 -31.09 14.56 48.38
CA ARG A 2 -31.17 15.85 47.68
C ARG A 2 -30.39 15.75 46.37
N ASN A 3 -31.11 15.86 45.26
CA ASN A 3 -30.57 16.00 43.92
C ASN A 3 -30.14 17.46 43.73
N THR A 4 -28.85 17.71 43.55
CA THR A 4 -28.32 19.04 43.21
C THR A 4 -27.57 18.91 41.90
N GLY A 5 -28.19 19.42 40.84
CA GLY A 5 -27.52 19.64 39.56
C GLY A 5 -26.47 20.73 39.73
N ASN A 6 -25.28 20.49 39.19
CA ASN A 6 -24.30 21.55 38.98
C ASN A 6 -23.83 21.51 37.52
N LEU A 7 -24.31 22.55 36.83
CA LEU A 7 -23.95 23.04 35.53
C LEU A 7 -22.46 23.43 35.51
N LEU A 8 -21.60 22.66 34.83
CA LEU A 8 -20.19 23.04 34.68
C LEU A 8 -20.00 24.02 33.53
N LYS A 9 -19.85 25.27 33.96
CA LYS A 9 -19.46 26.48 33.25
C LYS A 9 -18.08 26.32 32.61
N TRP A 10 -17.97 26.60 31.31
CA TRP A 10 -16.70 26.68 30.59
C TRP A 10 -15.93 27.92 31.03
N THR A 11 -14.70 27.75 31.53
CA THR A 11 -13.76 28.85 31.78
C THR A 11 -12.62 28.75 30.78
N GLN A 12 -12.46 29.77 29.94
CA GLN A 12 -11.23 30.05 29.21
C GLN A 12 -10.26 30.79 30.14
N ASN A 13 -9.03 30.29 30.32
CA ASN A 13 -7.80 31.09 30.17
C ASN A 13 -6.53 30.20 30.19
N SER A 14 -5.78 30.31 29.10
CA SER A 14 -4.32 30.17 28.89
C SER A 14 -3.44 29.55 29.98
N ASN A 15 -2.90 28.35 29.73
CA ASN A 15 -1.49 28.15 29.36
C ASN A 15 -1.20 26.64 29.15
N ASN A 16 -0.30 26.35 28.21
CA ASN A 16 0.49 25.12 28.08
C ASN A 16 -0.08 23.92 27.29
N LYS A 17 0.66 23.60 26.20
CA LYS A 17 0.89 22.28 25.58
C LYS A 17 -0.35 21.41 25.30
N SER A 18 -0.98 21.63 24.15
CA SER A 18 -1.80 20.61 23.50
C SER A 18 -0.90 19.62 22.75
N ALA A 19 -0.89 18.39 23.27
CA ALA A 19 -0.28 17.21 22.71
C ALA A 19 -0.74 16.97 21.27
N LYS A 20 0.23 16.84 20.36
CA LYS A 20 0.03 16.35 19.00
C LYS A 20 -0.45 14.89 19.06
N GLY A 21 -1.59 14.63 18.42
CA GLY A 21 -2.04 13.28 18.09
C GLY A 21 -0.98 12.51 17.30
N GLY A 22 -0.79 11.25 17.68
CA GLY A 22 0.28 10.39 17.19
C GLY A 22 0.20 10.09 15.69
N GLY A 23 1.12 10.69 14.94
CA GLY A 23 1.69 10.08 13.74
C GLY A 23 3.17 9.93 14.02
N GLU A 24 3.69 8.70 13.95
CA GLU A 24 5.12 8.44 14.01
C GLU A 24 5.83 9.42 13.04
N ASN A 25 6.72 10.27 13.56
CA ASN A 25 7.65 11.01 12.73
C ASN A 25 8.58 9.99 12.06
N ARG A 26 8.10 9.31 11.03
CA ARG A 26 8.96 8.59 10.10
C ARG A 26 9.80 9.67 9.45
N ASN A 27 11.09 9.63 9.73
CA ASN A 27 12.04 10.59 9.20
C ASN A 27 12.22 10.29 7.71
N TRP A 28 11.25 10.69 6.89
CA TRP A 28 11.28 10.57 5.45
C TRP A 28 12.50 11.30 4.92
N ILE A 29 13.32 10.58 4.15
CA ILE A 29 14.55 11.12 3.58
C ILE A 29 14.27 11.95 2.32
N HIS A 30 13.11 11.70 1.69
CA HIS A 30 12.63 12.46 0.53
C HIS A 30 11.28 13.12 0.83
N PRO A 31 10.97 14.28 0.24
CA PRO A 31 9.59 14.77 0.24
C PRO A 31 8.68 13.78 -0.52
N PRO A 32 7.45 13.50 -0.05
CA PRO A 32 6.54 12.55 -0.70
C PRO A 32 6.30 12.80 -2.18
N GLU A 33 6.22 14.08 -2.55
CA GLU A 33 5.94 14.52 -3.90
C GLU A 33 7.01 14.06 -4.88
N ALA A 34 8.26 13.93 -4.43
CA ALA A 34 9.36 13.46 -5.27
C ALA A 34 9.19 12.00 -5.69
N LEU A 35 8.68 11.14 -4.80
CA LEU A 35 8.39 9.74 -5.11
C LEU A 35 7.02 9.54 -5.79
N GLN A 36 6.05 10.42 -5.49
CA GLN A 36 4.67 10.31 -6.00
C GLN A 36 4.49 10.88 -7.41
N LYS A 37 5.13 12.01 -7.72
CA LYS A 37 5.01 12.71 -9.02
C LYS A 37 6.24 12.55 -9.90
N GLY A 38 7.35 12.10 -9.33
CA GLY A 38 8.62 11.92 -10.01
C GLY A 38 9.26 10.59 -9.65
N HIS A 39 10.59 10.60 -9.58
CA HIS A 39 11.39 9.48 -9.13
C HIS A 39 12.70 10.00 -8.53
N ILE A 40 13.30 9.19 -7.66
CA ILE A 40 14.66 9.39 -7.16
C ILE A 40 15.60 8.50 -7.96
N ALA A 41 16.71 9.05 -8.45
CA ALA A 41 17.67 8.33 -9.29
C ALA A 41 19.03 8.17 -8.60
N TYR A 42 19.61 6.98 -8.69
CA TYR A 42 20.92 6.64 -8.13
C TYR A 42 21.80 5.96 -9.18
N ILE A 43 23.04 6.40 -9.32
CA ILE A 43 24.03 5.67 -10.13
C ILE A 43 24.73 4.64 -9.26
N VAL A 44 24.52 3.36 -9.57
CA VAL A 44 25.03 2.22 -8.78
C VAL A 44 25.76 1.23 -9.68
N LYS A 45 26.61 0.38 -9.11
CA LYS A 45 27.25 -0.73 -9.82
C LYS A 45 26.35 -1.96 -9.70
N PHE A 46 26.00 -2.58 -10.83
CA PHE A 46 25.15 -3.77 -10.86
C PHE A 46 26.01 -5.04 -10.87
N LEU A 47 26.02 -5.79 -9.77
CA LEU A 47 26.80 -7.04 -9.68
C LEU A 47 26.17 -8.19 -10.46
N GLY A 48 24.84 -8.18 -10.53
CA GLY A 48 24.05 -9.20 -11.20
C GLY A 48 22.82 -9.58 -10.40
N ASN A 49 22.19 -10.65 -10.84
CA ASN A 49 21.03 -11.25 -10.19
C ASN A 49 21.26 -12.76 -10.02
N VAL A 50 20.49 -13.36 -9.12
CA VAL A 50 20.54 -14.80 -8.85
C VAL A 50 19.17 -15.28 -8.36
N ASP A 51 18.77 -16.47 -8.80
CA ASP A 51 17.53 -17.10 -8.32
C ASP A 51 17.68 -17.55 -6.87
N VAL A 52 16.61 -17.37 -6.10
CA VAL A 52 16.53 -17.66 -4.68
C VAL A 52 15.22 -18.37 -4.34
N ASP A 53 15.26 -19.23 -3.32
CA ASP A 53 14.11 -20.05 -2.95
C ASP A 53 13.12 -19.34 -2.02
N GLN A 54 13.48 -18.16 -1.50
CA GLN A 54 12.66 -17.44 -0.53
C GLN A 54 12.49 -15.97 -0.93
N PRO A 55 11.29 -15.40 -0.72
CA PRO A 55 10.99 -14.01 -1.09
C PRO A 55 11.64 -12.98 -0.16
N LYS A 56 12.22 -13.41 0.97
CA LYS A 56 12.82 -12.56 2.01
C LYS A 56 13.82 -13.33 2.85
N GLY A 57 14.69 -12.60 3.54
CA GLY A 57 15.53 -13.15 4.62
C GLY A 57 16.99 -12.74 4.53
N PHE A 58 17.59 -12.43 5.68
CA PHE A 58 18.98 -12.00 5.77
C PHE A 58 19.96 -13.05 5.21
N LYS A 59 19.72 -14.34 5.50
CA LYS A 59 20.55 -15.44 5.00
C LYS A 59 20.58 -15.47 3.46
N VAL A 60 19.41 -15.32 2.84
CA VAL A 60 19.26 -15.31 1.37
C VAL A 60 20.02 -14.17 0.73
N ILE A 61 19.92 -12.96 1.31
CA ILE A 61 20.68 -11.80 0.84
C ILE A 61 22.18 -12.04 0.96
N LYS A 62 22.65 -12.50 2.12
CA LYS A 62 24.08 -12.76 2.37
C LYS A 62 24.65 -13.78 1.39
N GLU A 63 23.95 -14.90 1.19
CA GLU A 63 24.35 -15.94 0.23
C GLU A 63 24.38 -15.42 -1.21
N SER A 64 23.38 -14.63 -1.59
CA SER A 64 23.32 -13.99 -2.92
C SER A 64 24.49 -13.05 -3.17
N ILE A 65 24.81 -12.18 -2.19
CA ILE A 65 25.95 -11.25 -2.25
C ILE A 65 27.26 -12.03 -2.37
N GLN A 66 27.46 -13.07 -1.53
CA GLN A 66 28.68 -13.88 -1.56
C GLN A 66 28.88 -14.58 -2.90
N LYS A 67 27.82 -15.21 -3.44
CA LYS A 67 27.85 -15.89 -4.74
C LYS A 67 28.19 -14.93 -5.88
N LEU A 68 27.58 -13.75 -5.90
CA LEU A 68 27.84 -12.75 -6.94
C LEU A 68 29.21 -12.07 -6.79
N LYS A 69 29.72 -11.88 -5.56
CA LYS A 69 31.10 -11.43 -5.32
C LYS A 69 32.12 -12.42 -5.86
N PHE A 70 31.92 -13.72 -5.62
CA PHE A 70 32.80 -14.76 -6.16
C PHE A 70 32.79 -14.76 -7.69
N ASN A 71 31.59 -14.75 -8.30
CA ASN A 71 31.46 -14.67 -9.75
C ASN A 71 32.10 -13.40 -10.33
N GLN A 72 31.99 -12.28 -9.62
CA GLN A 72 32.64 -11.03 -10.00
C GLN A 72 34.17 -11.16 -9.94
N GLN A 73 34.72 -11.85 -8.94
CA GLN A 73 36.17 -12.04 -8.84
C GLN A 73 36.73 -12.85 -10.02
N VAL A 74 36.01 -13.89 -10.46
CA VAL A 74 36.34 -14.66 -11.66
C VAL A 74 36.28 -13.76 -12.90
N ARG A 75 35.17 -13.04 -13.11
CA ARG A 75 35.01 -12.09 -14.23
C ARG A 75 36.06 -10.98 -14.24
N LYS A 76 36.49 -10.53 -13.06
CA LYS A 76 37.54 -9.52 -12.92
C LYS A 76 38.90 -10.05 -13.35
N ALA A 77 39.20 -11.32 -13.06
CA ALA A 77 40.41 -11.98 -13.57
C ALA A 77 40.40 -12.07 -15.10
N GLU A 78 39.22 -12.14 -15.72
CA GLU A 78 39.00 -12.09 -17.18
C GLU A 78 38.95 -10.65 -17.74
N GLY A 79 39.24 -9.62 -16.92
CA GLY A 79 39.27 -8.21 -17.34
C GLY A 79 37.91 -7.51 -17.39
N SER A 80 36.83 -8.19 -17.03
CA SER A 80 35.48 -7.60 -17.01
C SER A 80 35.28 -6.69 -15.81
N LYS A 81 34.75 -5.49 -16.04
CA LYS A 81 34.38 -4.52 -15.00
C LYS A 81 32.90 -4.62 -14.66
N VAL A 82 32.54 -4.25 -13.43
CA VAL A 82 31.12 -4.18 -13.03
C VAL A 82 30.45 -2.99 -13.74
N PRO A 83 29.35 -3.22 -14.48
CA PRO A 83 28.64 -2.15 -15.16
C PRO A 83 27.99 -1.20 -14.17
N LYS A 84 27.92 0.09 -14.53
CA LYS A 84 27.13 1.09 -13.82
C LYS A 84 25.75 1.16 -14.44
N VAL A 85 24.72 1.24 -13.61
CA VAL A 85 23.32 1.42 -14.00
C VAL A 85 22.73 2.60 -13.24
N GLU A 86 21.70 3.21 -13.81
CA GLU A 86 20.86 4.17 -13.11
C GLU A 86 19.64 3.43 -12.56
N LEU A 87 19.53 3.44 -11.24
CA LEU A 87 18.41 2.91 -10.48
C LEU A 87 17.42 4.04 -10.22
N THR A 88 16.19 3.93 -10.70
CA THR A 88 15.11 4.89 -10.43
C THR A 88 14.07 4.27 -9.50
N ILE A 89 13.60 5.05 -8.53
CA ILE A 89 12.64 4.62 -7.50
C ILE A 89 11.47 5.61 -7.47
N SER A 90 10.26 5.09 -7.53
CA SER A 90 9.00 5.85 -7.44
C SER A 90 7.92 5.03 -6.74
N VAL A 91 6.75 5.62 -6.47
CA VAL A 91 5.59 4.87 -5.97
C VAL A 91 5.03 3.83 -6.95
N GLU A 92 5.40 3.90 -8.23
CA GLU A 92 4.97 2.92 -9.23
C GLU A 92 5.87 1.68 -9.20
N GLY A 93 7.17 1.86 -8.98
CA GLY A 93 8.13 0.77 -9.07
C GLY A 93 9.58 1.21 -9.03
N VAL A 94 10.42 0.24 -9.35
CA VAL A 94 11.87 0.39 -9.50
C VAL A 94 12.24 0.05 -10.94
N ALA A 95 13.12 0.87 -11.55
CA ALA A 95 13.70 0.55 -12.85
C ALA A 95 15.22 0.64 -12.84
N LEU A 96 15.86 -0.21 -13.64
CA LEU A 96 17.28 -0.18 -13.94
C LEU A 96 17.44 0.22 -15.39
N GLN A 97 18.18 1.28 -15.65
CA GLN A 97 18.42 1.76 -17.00
C GLN A 97 19.89 2.09 -17.24
N ASP A 98 20.28 2.10 -18.50
CA ASP A 98 21.61 2.57 -18.88
C ASP A 98 21.74 4.08 -18.56
N PRO A 99 22.79 4.52 -17.83
CA PRO A 99 22.89 5.90 -17.37
C PRO A 99 22.92 6.94 -18.48
N LYS A 100 23.43 6.57 -19.68
CA LYS A 100 23.64 7.49 -20.80
C LYS A 100 22.46 7.50 -21.76
N THR A 101 22.05 6.32 -22.20
CA THR A 101 21.02 6.12 -23.22
C THR A 101 19.61 6.12 -22.64
N LYS A 102 19.47 5.94 -21.32
CA LYS A 102 18.19 5.80 -20.61
C LYS A 102 17.35 4.59 -21.08
N VAL A 103 17.98 3.63 -21.75
CA VAL A 103 17.33 2.37 -22.13
C VAL A 103 17.05 1.55 -20.87
N ILE A 104 15.79 1.24 -20.62
CA ILE A 104 15.33 0.42 -19.49
C ILE A 104 15.74 -1.04 -19.73
N MET A 105 16.52 -1.58 -18.80
CA MET A 105 16.97 -2.97 -18.80
C MET A 105 16.04 -3.86 -17.98
N HIS A 106 15.61 -3.36 -16.82
CA HIS A 106 14.69 -4.06 -15.92
C HIS A 106 13.72 -3.06 -15.32
N GLN A 107 12.45 -3.43 -15.19
CA GLN A 107 11.44 -2.60 -14.55
C GLN A 107 10.47 -3.48 -13.79
N TYR A 108 10.30 -3.18 -12.50
CA TYR A 108 9.46 -3.95 -11.61
C TYR A 108 8.52 -3.04 -10.84
N PRO A 109 7.20 -3.28 -10.88
CA PRO A 109 6.27 -2.56 -10.04
C PRO A 109 6.53 -2.90 -8.56
N LEU A 110 6.26 -1.96 -7.65
CA LEU A 110 6.58 -2.15 -6.24
C LEU A 110 5.98 -3.44 -5.66
N HIS A 111 4.75 -3.79 -6.05
CA HIS A 111 4.08 -4.99 -5.52
C HIS A 111 4.78 -6.33 -5.85
N ARG A 112 5.71 -6.34 -6.81
CA ARG A 112 6.54 -7.52 -7.12
C ARG A 112 7.84 -7.58 -6.35
N ILE A 113 8.29 -6.46 -5.80
CA ILE A 113 9.49 -6.43 -4.97
C ILE A 113 9.10 -6.92 -3.58
N SER A 114 9.58 -8.09 -3.18
CA SER A 114 9.16 -8.74 -1.93
C SER A 114 10.02 -8.36 -0.73
N TYR A 115 11.26 -7.95 -0.98
CA TYR A 115 12.20 -7.61 0.08
C TYR A 115 13.29 -6.68 -0.46
N CYS A 116 13.78 -5.77 0.38
CA CYS A 116 14.94 -4.93 0.08
C CYS A 116 15.77 -4.77 1.36
N ALA A 117 17.09 -4.87 1.24
CA ALA A 117 18.00 -4.77 2.37
C ALA A 117 19.39 -4.30 1.97
N ASP A 118 19.99 -3.49 2.85
CA ASP A 118 21.42 -3.20 2.90
C ASP A 118 22.17 -4.30 3.66
N ASP A 119 23.44 -4.51 3.32
CA ASP A 119 24.32 -5.41 4.07
C ASP A 119 24.89 -4.69 5.31
N LYS A 120 24.70 -5.29 6.49
CA LYS A 120 25.11 -4.69 7.77
C LYS A 120 26.61 -4.75 8.02
N VAL A 121 27.33 -5.64 7.35
CA VAL A 121 28.79 -5.79 7.48
C VAL A 121 29.48 -4.96 6.41
N ASP A 122 29.04 -5.08 5.17
CA ASP A 122 29.59 -4.39 4.02
C ASP A 122 28.60 -3.37 3.47
N LYS A 123 28.63 -2.17 4.06
CA LYS A 123 27.72 -1.05 3.79
C LYS A 123 27.75 -0.55 2.34
N GLN A 124 28.60 -1.13 1.49
CA GLN A 124 28.58 -0.84 0.06
C GLN A 124 27.48 -1.60 -0.68
N PHE A 125 26.92 -2.66 -0.08
CA PHE A 125 25.97 -3.54 -0.75
C PHE A 125 24.53 -3.27 -0.32
N PHE A 126 23.65 -3.27 -1.31
CA PHE A 126 22.22 -3.40 -1.10
C PHE A 126 21.63 -4.34 -2.16
N SER A 127 20.43 -4.82 -1.87
CA SER A 127 19.77 -5.80 -2.71
C SER A 127 18.26 -5.67 -2.62
N PHE A 128 17.58 -6.18 -3.64
CA PHE A 128 16.15 -6.42 -3.56
C PHE A 128 15.77 -7.73 -4.23
N ILE A 129 14.72 -8.36 -3.72
CA ILE A 129 14.17 -9.61 -4.25
C ILE A 129 12.88 -9.29 -5.00
N VAL A 130 12.76 -9.85 -6.20
CA VAL A 130 11.58 -9.72 -7.06
C VAL A 130 10.91 -11.07 -7.20
N LYS A 131 9.58 -11.09 -7.15
CA LYS A 131 8.76 -12.24 -7.53
C LYS A 131 8.59 -12.27 -9.05
N ASP A 132 8.90 -13.41 -9.66
CA ASP A 132 8.63 -13.65 -11.08
C ASP A 132 7.12 -13.50 -11.35
N SER A 133 6.77 -12.95 -12.50
CA SER A 133 5.38 -12.71 -12.89
C SER A 133 4.67 -13.94 -13.38
N ASN A 134 5.42 -14.92 -13.88
CA ASN A 134 4.86 -16.04 -14.60
C ASN A 134 4.75 -17.31 -13.74
N GLU A 135 5.50 -17.37 -12.64
CA GLU A 135 5.52 -18.52 -11.73
C GLU A 135 5.54 -18.04 -10.27
N SER A 136 4.48 -18.40 -9.53
CA SER A 136 4.19 -17.88 -8.17
C SER A 136 5.27 -18.13 -7.11
N GLU A 137 6.23 -19.01 -7.38
CA GLU A 137 7.26 -19.45 -6.42
C GLU A 137 8.69 -19.12 -6.84
N ARG A 138 8.91 -18.51 -8.01
CA ARG A 138 10.26 -18.10 -8.41
C ARG A 138 10.58 -16.70 -7.92
N HIS A 139 11.74 -16.56 -7.31
CA HIS A 139 12.25 -15.31 -6.79
C HIS A 139 13.66 -15.06 -7.31
N THR A 140 13.94 -13.80 -7.64
CA THR A 140 15.26 -13.39 -8.12
C THR A 140 15.77 -12.25 -7.26
N CYS A 141 16.96 -12.44 -6.69
CA CYS A 141 17.66 -11.43 -5.90
C CYS A 141 18.59 -10.63 -6.81
N PHE A 142 18.44 -9.30 -6.82
CA PHE A 142 19.30 -8.36 -7.51
C PHE A 142 20.27 -7.74 -6.51
N VAL A 143 21.56 -7.73 -6.83
CA VAL A 143 22.61 -7.21 -5.95
C VAL A 143 23.34 -6.05 -6.60
N PHE A 144 23.52 -4.99 -5.82
CA PHE A 144 24.14 -3.75 -6.24
C PHE A 144 25.21 -3.33 -5.26
N MET A 145 26.14 -2.52 -5.76
CA MET A 145 27.17 -1.87 -4.97
C MET A 145 27.06 -0.34 -5.15
N SER A 146 27.06 0.38 -4.05
CA SER A 146 27.05 1.84 -3.96
C SER A 146 28.04 2.25 -2.89
N ASP A 147 28.88 3.25 -3.13
CA ASP A 147 29.99 3.54 -2.22
C ASP A 147 29.51 4.13 -0.87
N LYS A 148 28.44 4.94 -0.86
CA LYS A 148 27.93 5.62 0.34
C LYS A 148 26.40 5.61 0.51
N LEU A 149 25.65 5.15 -0.50
CA LEU A 149 24.20 5.36 -0.56
C LEU A 149 23.39 4.06 -0.39
N ALA A 150 24.01 2.91 -0.08
CA ALA A 150 23.29 1.64 0.01
C ALA A 150 22.13 1.67 1.04
N GLU A 151 22.39 2.25 2.21
CA GLU A 151 21.38 2.45 3.26
C GLU A 151 20.30 3.44 2.82
N GLU A 152 20.68 4.59 2.26
CA GLU A 152 19.74 5.61 1.76
C GLU A 152 18.83 5.07 0.64
N ILE A 153 19.38 4.26 -0.27
CA ILE A 153 18.63 3.62 -1.36
C ILE A 153 17.60 2.65 -0.77
N THR A 154 18.01 1.84 0.21
CA THR A 154 17.11 0.90 0.90
C THR A 154 15.98 1.65 1.60
N LEU A 155 16.28 2.77 2.27
CA LEU A 155 15.29 3.65 2.88
C LEU A 155 14.36 4.30 1.84
N SER A 156 14.88 4.68 0.68
CA SER A 156 14.11 5.30 -0.41
C SER A 156 13.08 4.32 -0.97
N ILE A 157 13.48 3.05 -1.17
CA ILE A 157 12.58 1.97 -1.59
C ILE A 157 11.52 1.74 -0.50
N GLY A 158 11.92 1.67 0.78
CA GLY A 158 10.99 1.54 1.91
C GLY A 158 9.96 2.67 1.98
N GLN A 159 10.39 3.91 1.76
CA GLN A 159 9.51 5.07 1.72
C GLN A 159 8.54 5.00 0.53
N ALA A 160 9.00 4.54 -0.63
CA ALA A 160 8.13 4.35 -1.80
C ALA A 160 7.05 3.29 -1.53
N PHE A 161 7.39 2.18 -0.84
CA PHE A 161 6.42 1.18 -0.39
C PHE A 161 5.36 1.77 0.53
N ASP A 162 5.77 2.55 1.53
CA ASP A 162 4.84 3.19 2.47
C ASP A 162 3.83 4.10 1.75
N LEU A 163 4.34 4.94 0.83
CA LEU A 163 3.51 5.87 0.06
C LEU A 163 2.56 5.13 -0.89
N ALA A 164 3.04 4.08 -1.56
CA ALA A 164 2.23 3.26 -2.44
C ALA A 164 1.15 2.47 -1.67
N TYR A 165 1.49 1.92 -0.51
CA TYR A 165 0.54 1.20 0.34
C TYR A 165 -0.55 2.13 0.90
N LYS A 166 -0.17 3.33 1.36
CA LYS A 166 -1.13 4.35 1.80
C LYS A 166 -2.09 4.72 0.66
N ARG A 167 -1.57 5.00 -0.53
CA ARG A 167 -2.38 5.31 -1.72
C ARG A 167 -3.33 4.17 -2.08
N PHE A 168 -2.87 2.92 -2.00
CA PHE A 168 -3.70 1.75 -2.24
C PHE A 168 -4.89 1.68 -1.26
N LEU A 169 -4.65 1.85 0.04
CA LEU A 169 -5.71 1.86 1.05
C LEU A 169 -6.71 3.00 0.86
N ASP A 170 -6.23 4.22 0.57
CA ASP A 170 -7.07 5.38 0.33
C ASP A 170 -8.00 5.14 -0.88
N MET A 171 -7.49 4.51 -1.94
CA MET A 171 -8.30 4.15 -3.12
C MET A 171 -9.34 3.08 -2.81
N GLU A 172 -8.99 2.05 -2.01
CA GLU A 172 -9.95 1.03 -1.57
C GLU A 172 -11.10 1.64 -0.76
N VAL A 173 -10.79 2.58 0.14
CA VAL A 173 -11.80 3.30 0.94
C VAL A 173 -12.66 4.18 0.04
N GLN A 174 -12.06 4.97 -0.85
CA GLN A 174 -12.80 5.84 -1.78
C GLN A 174 -13.74 5.04 -2.69
N ARG A 175 -13.31 3.87 -3.19
CA ARG A 175 -14.17 2.99 -3.99
C ARG A 175 -15.37 2.51 -3.19
N LYS A 176 -15.17 2.09 -1.94
CA LYS A 176 -16.27 1.66 -1.05
C LYS A 176 -17.24 2.81 -0.78
N VAL A 177 -16.71 4.02 -0.51
CA VAL A 177 -17.54 5.21 -0.30
C VAL A 177 -18.36 5.53 -1.55
N MET A 178 -17.77 5.48 -2.74
CA MET A 178 -18.48 5.73 -4.00
C MET A 178 -19.63 4.73 -4.21
N VAL A 179 -19.40 3.44 -3.98
CA VAL A 179 -20.43 2.40 -4.11
C VAL A 179 -21.55 2.60 -3.10
N LEU A 180 -21.22 2.91 -1.84
CA LEU A 180 -22.22 3.18 -0.80
C LEU A 180 -23.04 4.44 -1.09
N GLN A 181 -22.41 5.51 -1.57
CA GLN A 181 -23.10 6.75 -1.96
C GLN A 181 -24.07 6.50 -3.11
N GLN A 182 -23.67 5.71 -4.11
CA GLN A 182 -24.54 5.32 -5.20
C GLN A 182 -25.76 4.53 -4.67
N ARG A 183 -25.55 3.59 -3.74
CA ARG A 183 -26.64 2.83 -3.14
C ARG A 183 -27.58 3.69 -2.28
N VAL A 184 -27.04 4.64 -1.52
CA VAL A 184 -27.85 5.60 -0.74
C VAL A 184 -28.73 6.41 -1.68
N LYS A 185 -28.18 6.93 -2.78
CA LYS A 185 -28.95 7.69 -3.77
C LYS A 185 -30.08 6.88 -4.41
N GLU A 186 -29.82 5.61 -4.72
CA GLU A 186 -30.86 4.70 -5.23
C GLU A 186 -31.97 4.47 -4.20
N LEU A 187 -31.61 4.20 -2.95
CA LEU A 187 -32.57 3.99 -1.86
C LEU A 187 -33.36 5.27 -1.56
N GLU A 188 -32.74 6.44 -1.60
CA GLU A 188 -33.43 7.73 -1.43
C GLU A 188 -34.44 7.98 -2.54
N ASN A 189 -34.09 7.67 -3.79
CA ASN A 189 -35.00 7.78 -4.93
C ASN A 189 -36.16 6.78 -4.82
N GLU A 190 -35.88 5.51 -4.52
CA GLU A 190 -36.90 4.50 -4.27
C GLU A 190 -37.85 4.92 -3.14
N ASN A 191 -37.29 5.40 -2.01
CA ASN A 191 -38.07 5.87 -0.87
C ASN A 191 -38.92 7.10 -1.21
N SER A 192 -38.40 8.02 -2.02
CA SER A 192 -39.16 9.19 -2.51
C SER A 192 -40.35 8.76 -3.37
N VAL A 193 -40.16 7.83 -4.31
CA VAL A 193 -41.24 7.30 -5.16
C VAL A 193 -42.28 6.57 -4.32
N LEU A 194 -41.87 5.72 -3.38
CA LEU A 194 -42.79 4.99 -2.51
C LEU A 194 -43.60 5.93 -1.62
N ARG A 195 -42.98 6.98 -1.08
CA ARG A 195 -43.69 8.03 -0.31
C ARG A 195 -44.71 8.78 -1.16
N GLN A 196 -44.37 9.10 -2.40
CA GLN A 196 -45.31 9.74 -3.32
C GLN A 196 -46.51 8.83 -3.61
N ARG A 197 -46.26 7.56 -3.97
CA ARG A 197 -47.33 6.57 -4.21
C ARG A 197 -48.25 6.42 -3.00
N LEU A 198 -47.68 6.34 -1.80
CA LEU A 198 -48.44 6.24 -0.55
C LEU A 198 -49.31 7.49 -0.34
N SER A 199 -48.76 8.68 -0.56
CA SER A 199 -49.51 9.94 -0.46
C SER A 199 -50.67 9.99 -1.45
N ASP A 200 -50.44 9.59 -2.70
CA ASP A 200 -51.47 9.59 -3.74
C ASP A 200 -52.60 8.61 -3.41
N ALA A 201 -52.26 7.40 -2.95
CA ALA A 201 -53.23 6.37 -2.55
C ALA A 201 -54.07 6.81 -1.34
N LEU A 202 -53.45 7.48 -0.35
CA LEU A 202 -54.14 7.98 0.84
C LEU A 202 -54.99 9.25 0.57
N SER A 203 -54.74 9.97 -0.54
CA SER A 203 -55.50 11.18 -0.89
C SER A 203 -56.97 10.93 -1.22
N GLY A 204 -57.40 9.66 -1.29
CA GLY A 204 -58.80 9.25 -1.37
C GLY A 204 -59.47 9.52 -2.73
N LYS A 205 -58.69 9.82 -3.78
CA LYS A 205 -59.24 10.18 -5.10
C LYS A 205 -59.44 8.99 -6.06
N ILE A 206 -58.74 7.87 -5.87
CA ILE A 206 -58.71 6.71 -6.78
C ILE A 206 -58.42 5.43 -5.97
N ASP A 207 -59.09 4.32 -6.27
CA ASP A 207 -58.79 3.00 -5.69
C ASP A 207 -57.38 2.52 -6.09
N VAL A 208 -56.69 1.80 -5.21
CA VAL A 208 -55.30 1.37 -5.38
C VAL A 208 -55.09 0.64 -6.72
N GLU A 209 -56.02 -0.22 -7.10
CA GLU A 209 -55.98 -0.97 -8.34
C GLU A 209 -56.08 -0.06 -9.59
N GLN A 210 -56.92 0.98 -9.51
CA GLN A 210 -57.06 1.98 -10.58
C GLN A 210 -55.84 2.90 -10.65
N TYR A 211 -55.23 3.28 -9.51
CA TYR A 211 -53.99 4.05 -9.48
C TYR A 211 -52.82 3.28 -10.11
N MET A 212 -52.67 2.00 -9.76
CA MET A 212 -51.64 1.12 -10.33
C MET A 212 -51.82 0.96 -11.85
N ARG A 213 -53.06 0.76 -12.31
CA ARG A 213 -53.37 0.64 -13.74
C ARG A 213 -53.12 1.92 -14.54
N GLN A 214 -53.43 3.09 -13.97
CA GLN A 214 -53.18 4.39 -14.62
C GLN A 214 -51.68 4.72 -14.72
N ASN A 215 -50.88 4.32 -13.72
CA ASN A 215 -49.45 4.60 -13.69
C ASN A 215 -48.58 3.44 -14.21
N GLY A 216 -49.19 2.36 -14.72
CA GLY A 216 -48.46 1.19 -15.23
C GLY A 216 -47.60 0.48 -14.18
N ILE A 217 -47.99 0.51 -12.90
CA ILE A 217 -47.24 -0.08 -11.78
C ILE A 217 -47.71 -1.52 -11.57
N SER A 218 -46.80 -2.49 -11.60
CA SER A 218 -47.12 -3.91 -11.35
C SER A 218 -47.07 -4.31 -9.87
N ASP A 219 -46.20 -3.67 -9.09
CA ASP A 219 -46.09 -3.86 -7.63
C ASP A 219 -45.87 -2.50 -6.96
N MET A 220 -46.74 -2.16 -6.01
CA MET A 220 -46.71 -0.88 -5.32
C MET A 220 -45.48 -0.73 -4.42
N MET A 221 -44.91 -1.84 -3.93
CA MET A 221 -43.73 -1.86 -3.07
C MET A 221 -42.40 -1.90 -3.84
N GLN A 222 -42.43 -2.17 -5.14
CA GLN A 222 -41.23 -2.23 -5.97
C GLN A 222 -41.15 -1.02 -6.89
N VAL A 223 -39.97 -0.38 -6.91
CA VAL A 223 -39.64 0.64 -7.89
C VAL A 223 -38.74 -0.01 -8.92
N ASN A 224 -39.32 -0.47 -10.04
CA ASN A 224 -38.53 -0.96 -11.16
C ASN A 224 -37.77 0.21 -11.79
N VAL A 225 -36.50 0.32 -11.43
CA VAL A 225 -35.57 1.23 -12.10
C VAL A 225 -35.17 0.56 -13.42
N ASN A 226 -35.92 0.83 -14.50
CA ASN A 226 -35.51 0.46 -15.86
C ASN A 226 -34.29 1.31 -16.25
N ASN A 227 -33.11 0.95 -15.76
CA ASN A 227 -31.85 1.44 -16.25
C ASN A 227 -31.02 0.20 -16.60
N GLY A 228 -30.63 0.07 -17.87
CA GLY A 228 -30.11 -1.15 -18.49
C GLY A 228 -28.79 -1.72 -17.97
N ASN A 229 -28.41 -1.48 -16.71
CA ASN A 229 -27.16 -1.97 -16.10
C ASN A 229 -27.37 -2.69 -14.74
N SER A 230 -28.61 -3.03 -14.35
CA SER A 230 -28.92 -3.54 -12.99
C SER A 230 -28.72 -5.04 -12.76
N SER A 231 -27.75 -5.68 -13.43
CA SER A 231 -27.46 -7.09 -13.17
C SER A 231 -25.96 -7.38 -13.09
N THR A 232 -25.23 -6.77 -12.14
CA THR A 232 -23.99 -7.39 -11.59
C THR A 232 -23.43 -6.83 -10.27
N LEU A 233 -24.17 -6.11 -9.43
CA LEU A 233 -23.59 -5.58 -8.17
C LEU A 233 -24.00 -6.41 -6.93
N ILE A 234 -23.39 -7.59 -6.88
CA ILE A 234 -22.90 -8.39 -5.74
C ILE A 234 -23.58 -8.23 -4.36
N ASN A 235 -24.08 -9.38 -3.86
CA ASN A 235 -24.46 -9.67 -2.48
C ASN A 235 -23.51 -9.05 -1.44
N LEU A 236 -24.06 -8.21 -0.57
CA LEU A 236 -23.41 -7.76 0.67
C LEU A 236 -23.56 -8.81 1.79
N THR A 237 -23.27 -10.08 1.50
CA THR A 237 -23.19 -11.14 2.51
C THR A 237 -21.95 -12.02 2.25
N ASN A 238 -21.03 -12.00 3.23
CA ASN A 238 -19.84 -12.84 3.36
C ASN A 238 -19.04 -13.16 2.07
N GLY A 239 -18.14 -12.26 1.70
CA GLY A 239 -17.26 -12.41 0.55
C GLY A 239 -16.09 -13.37 0.77
N ASN A 240 -16.21 -14.59 0.24
CA ASN A 240 -15.10 -15.32 -0.37
C ASN A 240 -15.45 -15.60 -1.84
N SER A 241 -15.22 -14.63 -2.71
CA SER A 241 -15.12 -14.84 -4.17
C SER A 241 -14.49 -13.61 -4.82
N SER A 242 -13.28 -13.83 -5.30
CA SER A 242 -12.39 -12.82 -5.88
C SER A 242 -12.70 -12.61 -7.36
N PRO A 243 -12.79 -11.35 -7.81
CA PRO A 243 -12.21 -10.94 -9.07
C PRO A 243 -10.90 -10.19 -8.75
N GLN A 244 -9.74 -10.70 -9.17
CA GLN A 244 -8.46 -10.00 -9.02
C GLN A 244 -8.44 -8.74 -9.91
N PRO A 245 -8.08 -7.58 -9.33
CA PRO A 245 -7.04 -6.77 -9.94
C PRO A 245 -6.08 -6.11 -8.92
N SER A 246 -4.80 -6.01 -9.29
CA SER A 246 -3.67 -5.38 -8.58
C SER A 246 -3.41 -5.88 -7.16
N THR A 247 -2.41 -6.76 -7.00
CA THR A 247 -1.89 -7.18 -5.70
C THR A 247 -1.37 -5.98 -4.92
N ALA A 248 -1.80 -5.80 -3.68
CA ALA A 248 -1.30 -4.75 -2.80
C ALA A 248 0.23 -4.84 -2.65
N PRO A 249 0.94 -3.70 -2.57
CA PRO A 249 2.36 -3.71 -2.28
C PRO A 249 2.63 -4.31 -0.89
N PRO A 250 3.74 -5.04 -0.70
CA PRO A 250 4.09 -5.62 0.60
C PRO A 250 4.22 -4.56 1.68
N VAL A 251 3.72 -4.89 2.87
CA VAL A 251 3.80 -4.02 4.04
C VAL A 251 5.22 -4.04 4.59
N PRO A 252 5.90 -2.88 4.76
CA PRO A 252 7.24 -2.87 5.33
C PRO A 252 7.22 -3.31 6.80
N PRO A 253 8.24 -4.08 7.25
CA PRO A 253 8.34 -4.44 8.65
C PRO A 253 8.51 -3.20 9.52
N ARG A 254 7.73 -3.08 10.59
CA ARG A 254 7.96 -2.07 11.63
C ARG A 254 9.37 -2.29 12.20
N SER A 255 10.21 -1.26 12.18
CA SER A 255 11.50 -1.24 12.87
C SER A 255 11.23 -1.51 14.36
N VAL A 256 11.47 -2.74 14.82
CA VAL A 256 11.50 -3.01 16.25
C VAL A 256 12.79 -2.37 16.76
N ASN A 257 12.66 -1.20 17.39
CA ASN A 257 13.72 -0.63 18.21
C ASN A 257 14.02 -1.63 19.33
N ASN A 258 15.07 -2.44 19.17
CA ASN A 258 15.55 -3.32 20.22
C ASN A 258 16.47 -2.48 21.14
N ASN A 259 15.85 -1.65 21.98
CA ASN A 259 16.54 -0.98 23.08
C ASN A 259 16.55 -1.89 24.30
N GLY A 260 17.68 -2.58 24.47
CA GLY A 260 18.37 -2.91 25.72
C GLY A 260 17.55 -3.40 26.92
N ASP A 261 17.55 -4.72 27.12
CA ASP A 261 17.59 -5.28 28.48
C ASP A 261 19.04 -5.58 28.85
N HIS A 262 19.64 -4.61 29.54
CA HIS A 262 20.90 -4.76 30.28
C HIS A 262 20.60 -5.63 31.51
N ILE A 263 20.90 -6.93 31.45
CA ILE A 263 20.88 -7.78 32.66
C ILE A 263 22.13 -7.45 33.46
N SER A 264 21.95 -6.71 34.54
CA SER A 264 22.94 -6.49 35.59
C SER A 264 23.18 -7.80 36.35
N SER A 265 24.37 -8.37 36.20
CA SER A 265 24.87 -9.42 37.08
C SER A 265 25.45 -8.80 38.36
N THR A 266 24.76 -8.96 39.49
CA THR A 266 25.35 -8.80 40.82
C THR A 266 26.09 -10.08 41.21
N PRO A 267 27.30 -10.01 41.80
CA PRO A 267 27.93 -11.17 42.40
C PRO A 267 27.41 -11.35 43.85
N ASN A 268 27.09 -12.58 44.24
CA ASN A 268 26.97 -12.93 45.66
C ASN A 268 28.12 -13.87 46.01
N GLU A 269 29.01 -13.36 46.87
CA GLU A 269 29.77 -14.15 47.83
C GLU A 269 28.79 -14.74 48.85
N THR A 270 28.75 -16.06 49.04
CA THR A 270 29.21 -16.76 50.26
C THR A 270 29.16 -18.27 49.99
#